data_AF-A0A2S5SWR1-F1
#
_entry.id   AF-A0A2S5SWR1-F1
#
_cell.length_a   1.000
_cell.length_b   1.000
_cell.length_c   1.000
_cell.angle_alpha   90.00
_cell.angle_beta   90.00
_cell.angle_gamma   90.00
#
_symmetry.space_group_name_H-M   'P 1'
#
loop_
_entity.id
_entity.type
_entity.pdbx_description
1 polymer ?
#
loop_
_entity_poly.entity_id
_entity_poly.type
_entity_poly.pdbx_seq_one_letter_code
_entity_poly.pdbx_strand_id
1 'polypeptide(L)'
;MTSLASLASRVALTAFAVALPALAQTSSEPAVTGDVPMADYLALLQQISPAAHQGAQAYLQAHDRRCRRSLSSRELRQAMAEGDGDPLLMAMIRASHLQDGPGLTRLAEQVACTRKAAR
;
A
#
# COMPACT_ATOMS: atom_id res chain seq x y z
N MET A 1 -47.65 7.57 13.22
CA MET A 1 -48.40 8.19 14.33
C MET A 1 -48.18 7.23 15.50
N THR A 2 -47.41 7.44 16.56
CA THR A 2 -47.02 8.54 17.48
C THR A 2 -45.68 8.06 18.10
N SER A 3 -44.81 8.77 18.83
CA SER A 3 -44.89 9.97 19.63
C SER A 3 -43.45 10.48 19.83
N LEU A 4 -43.24 11.78 19.63
CA LEU A 4 -42.00 12.47 19.98
C LEU A 4 -41.94 12.64 21.51
N ALA A 5 -40.92 12.10 22.16
CA ALA A 5 -40.57 12.45 23.53
C ALA A 5 -39.23 13.20 23.51
N SER A 6 -39.32 14.53 23.45
CA SER A 6 -38.21 15.45 23.73
C SER A 6 -37.90 15.42 25.21
N LEU A 7 -36.64 15.18 25.58
CA LEU A 7 -36.13 15.39 26.94
C LEU A 7 -34.77 16.11 26.90
N ALA A 8 -34.90 17.43 27.09
CA ALA A 8 -34.03 18.34 27.85
C ALA A 8 -32.53 18.02 28.05
N SER A 9 -31.73 18.75 27.28
CA SER A 9 -30.57 19.55 27.70
C SER A 9 -30.07 19.43 29.14
N ARG A 10 -28.77 19.08 29.28
CA ARG A 10 -27.80 19.79 30.13
C ARG A 10 -26.42 19.75 29.48
N VAL A 11 -26.04 20.82 28.80
CA VAL A 11 -24.65 21.08 28.42
C VAL A 11 -23.92 21.54 29.69
N ALA A 12 -23.01 20.73 30.19
CA ALA A 12 -22.03 21.13 31.19
C ALA A 12 -20.71 21.42 30.46
N LEU A 13 -20.39 22.70 30.26
CA LEU A 13 -19.06 23.12 29.83
C LEU A 13 -18.12 23.03 31.03
N THR A 14 -17.34 21.96 31.12
CA THR A 14 -16.18 21.86 31.99
C THR A 14 -14.93 22.21 31.18
N ALA A 15 -14.51 23.47 31.23
CA ALA A 15 -13.22 23.90 30.72
C ALA A 15 -12.12 23.45 31.70
N PHE A 16 -11.54 22.27 31.46
CA PHE A 16 -10.34 21.82 32.16
C PHE A 16 -9.11 22.17 31.31
N ALA A 17 -8.55 23.36 31.51
CA ALA A 17 -7.27 23.74 30.94
C ALA A 17 -6.15 23.15 31.79
N VAL A 18 -5.80 21.89 31.53
CA VAL A 18 -4.56 21.28 32.04
C VAL A 18 -3.43 21.63 31.07
N ALA A 19 -2.63 22.64 31.45
CA ALA A 19 -1.32 22.88 30.85
C ALA A 19 -0.37 21.76 31.31
N LEU A 20 -0.24 20.70 30.52
CA LEU A 20 0.83 19.73 30.71
C LEU A 20 2.15 20.35 30.22
N PRO A 21 3.24 20.23 30.99
CA PRO A 21 4.55 20.57 30.47
C PRO A 21 4.86 19.61 29.31
N ALA A 22 5.01 20.17 28.11
CA ALA A 22 5.62 19.46 27.00
C ALA A 22 7.08 19.20 27.37
N LEU A 23 7.34 18.06 28.02
CA LEU A 23 8.64 17.44 27.95
C LEU A 23 8.83 17.07 26.48
N ALA A 24 9.49 17.96 25.75
CA ALA A 24 10.09 17.68 24.46
C ALA A 24 11.14 16.58 24.68
N GLN A 25 10.66 15.35 24.82
CA GLN A 25 11.47 14.19 24.59
C GLN A 25 11.67 14.19 23.10
N THR A 26 12.77 14.80 22.66
CA THR A 26 13.44 14.35 21.45
C THR A 26 13.86 12.92 21.73
N SER A 27 12.88 12.01 21.65
CA SER A 27 13.11 10.65 21.25
C SER A 27 13.93 10.79 19.99
N SER A 28 15.24 10.58 20.11
CA SER A 28 16.03 10.09 19.01
C SER A 28 15.38 8.79 18.61
N GLU A 29 14.27 8.87 17.87
CA GLU A 29 13.83 7.77 17.05
C GLU A 29 15.09 7.38 16.28
N PRO A 30 15.48 6.10 16.28
CA PRO A 30 16.43 5.68 15.29
C PRO A 30 15.88 6.21 13.97
N ALA A 31 16.71 6.81 13.14
CA ALA A 31 16.36 6.97 11.75
C ALA A 31 16.23 5.56 11.18
N VAL A 32 15.12 4.89 11.50
CA VAL A 32 14.63 3.68 10.91
C VAL A 32 14.47 4.13 9.49
N THR A 33 15.45 3.79 8.67
CA THR A 33 15.40 3.95 7.23
C THR A 33 14.32 2.96 6.82
N GLY A 34 13.07 3.37 7.01
CA GLY A 34 11.92 2.50 7.24
C GLY A 34 11.43 1.93 5.95
N ASP A 35 12.14 0.92 5.46
CA ASP A 35 11.63 0.13 4.38
C ASP A 35 10.61 -0.86 4.95
N VAL A 36 9.33 -0.63 4.63
CA VAL A 36 8.24 -1.55 4.99
C VAL A 36 8.60 -2.94 4.46
N PRO A 37 8.59 -4.00 5.29
CA PRO A 37 8.87 -5.36 4.83
C PRO A 37 7.92 -5.75 3.68
N MET A 38 8.44 -6.52 2.72
CA MET A 38 7.64 -6.92 1.54
C MET A 38 6.34 -7.63 1.93
N ALA A 39 6.40 -8.51 2.93
CA ALA A 39 5.23 -9.23 3.43
C ALA A 39 4.17 -8.27 3.98
N ASP A 40 4.57 -7.27 4.75
CA ASP A 40 3.65 -6.27 5.32
C ASP A 40 3.02 -5.41 4.23
N TYR A 41 3.82 -5.02 3.22
CA TYR A 41 3.29 -4.27 2.08
C TYR A 41 2.27 -5.10 1.28
N LEU A 42 2.57 -6.37 1.00
CA LEU A 42 1.64 -7.27 0.33
C LEU A 42 0.38 -7.52 1.17
N ALA A 43 0.49 -7.63 2.49
CA ALA A 43 -0.66 -7.74 3.38
C ALA A 43 -1.57 -6.51 3.30
N LEU A 44 -1.00 -5.30 3.22
CA LEU A 44 -1.76 -4.08 2.98
C LEU A 44 -2.47 -4.11 1.62
N LEU A 45 -1.78 -4.56 0.56
CA LEU A 45 -2.43 -4.71 -0.75
C LEU A 45 -3.60 -5.68 -0.70
N GLN A 46 -3.47 -6.79 0.02
CA GLN A 46 -4.56 -7.78 0.16
C GLN A 46 -5.79 -7.19 0.85
N GLN A 47 -5.60 -6.28 1.80
CA GLN A 47 -6.69 -5.56 2.48
C GLN A 47 -7.37 -4.55 1.56
N ILE A 48 -6.59 -3.85 0.71
CA ILE A 48 -7.11 -2.82 -0.20
C ILE A 48 -7.80 -3.44 -1.41
N SER A 49 -7.15 -4.43 -2.03
CA SER A 49 -7.60 -5.10 -3.23
C SER A 49 -6.92 -6.47 -3.38
N PRO A 50 -7.68 -7.58 -3.31
CA PRO A 50 -7.13 -8.91 -3.57
C PRO A 50 -6.44 -9.01 -4.94
N ALA A 51 -6.95 -8.29 -5.94
CA ALA A 51 -6.35 -8.25 -7.28
C ALA A 51 -4.99 -7.51 -7.29
N ALA A 52 -4.85 -6.44 -6.50
CA ALA A 52 -3.58 -5.74 -6.36
C ALA A 52 -2.52 -6.63 -5.71
N HIS A 53 -2.89 -7.36 -4.67
CA HIS A 53 -2.01 -8.34 -4.03
C HIS A 53 -1.57 -9.44 -5.00
N GLN A 54 -2.53 -10.08 -5.69
CA GLN A 54 -2.23 -11.14 -6.66
C GLN A 54 -1.37 -10.66 -7.83
N GLY A 55 -1.70 -9.49 -8.39
CA GLY A 55 -0.94 -8.89 -9.49
C GLY A 55 0.48 -8.52 -9.09
N ALA A 56 0.66 -7.94 -7.90
CA ALA A 56 1.97 -7.62 -7.35
C ALA A 56 2.81 -8.89 -7.09
N GLN A 57 2.20 -9.95 -6.52
CA GLN A 57 2.88 -11.23 -6.34
C GLN A 57 3.33 -11.84 -7.67
N ALA A 58 2.47 -11.82 -8.69
CA ALA A 58 2.81 -12.30 -10.03
C ALA A 58 3.97 -11.49 -10.64
N TYR A 59 3.94 -10.17 -10.50
CA TYR A 59 5.01 -9.29 -10.95
C TYR A 59 6.35 -9.57 -10.27
N LEU A 60 6.35 -9.73 -8.94
CA LEU A 60 7.55 -10.08 -8.16
C LEU A 60 8.13 -11.43 -8.59
N GLN A 61 7.29 -12.45 -8.77
CA GLN A 61 7.73 -13.79 -9.22
C GLN A 61 8.30 -13.75 -10.63
N ALA A 62 7.65 -13.02 -11.55
CA ALA A 62 8.12 -12.86 -12.91
C ALA A 62 9.47 -12.12 -12.95
N HIS A 63 9.61 -11.04 -12.17
CA HIS A 63 10.87 -10.30 -12.06
C HIS A 63 11.99 -11.17 -11.48
N ASP A 64 11.73 -11.92 -10.40
CA ASP A 64 12.73 -12.81 -9.79
C ASP A 64 13.23 -13.87 -10.79
N ARG A 65 12.29 -14.52 -11.49
CA ARG A 65 12.60 -15.53 -12.51
C ARG A 65 13.39 -14.97 -13.69
N ARG A 66 12.99 -13.81 -14.22
CA ARG A 66 13.58 -13.23 -15.43
C ARG A 66 14.89 -12.50 -15.17
N CYS A 67 14.96 -11.79 -14.04
CA CYS A 67 16.06 -10.89 -13.74
C CYS A 67 17.04 -11.47 -12.73
N ARG A 68 16.76 -12.68 -12.20
CA ARG A 68 17.58 -13.38 -11.20
C ARG A 68 17.88 -12.49 -9.98
N ARG A 69 16.94 -11.60 -9.67
CA ARG A 69 17.00 -10.60 -8.61
C ARG A 69 15.60 -10.32 -8.10
N SER A 70 15.43 -10.33 -6.80
CA SER A 70 14.17 -9.92 -6.18
C SER A 70 14.05 -8.39 -6.11
N LEU A 71 12.85 -7.87 -6.38
CA LEU A 71 12.53 -6.45 -6.16
C LEU A 71 12.45 -6.17 -4.65
N SER A 72 12.99 -5.04 -4.23
CA SER A 72 12.77 -4.51 -2.88
C SER A 72 11.33 -4.00 -2.73
N SER A 73 10.86 -3.90 -1.49
CA SER A 73 9.55 -3.34 -1.21
C SER A 73 9.47 -1.87 -1.65
N ARG A 74 10.55 -1.09 -1.49
CA ARG A 74 10.65 0.27 -2.04
C ARG A 74 10.48 0.32 -3.55
N GLU A 75 11.15 -0.55 -4.30
CA GLU A 75 11.01 -0.60 -5.77
C GLU A 75 9.57 -0.96 -6.18
N LEU A 76 8.92 -1.90 -5.49
CA LEU A 76 7.52 -2.24 -5.77
C LEU A 76 6.58 -1.08 -5.43
N ARG A 77 6.77 -0.41 -4.29
CA ARG A 77 5.99 0.77 -3.90
C ARG A 77 6.13 1.88 -4.93
N GLN A 78 7.36 2.12 -5.40
CA GLN A 78 7.63 3.10 -6.45
C GLN A 78 6.92 2.70 -7.75
N ALA A 79 7.05 1.45 -8.19
CA ALA A 79 6.34 0.95 -9.37
C ALA A 79 4.82 1.04 -9.25
N MET A 80 4.24 1.06 -8.05
CA MET A 80 2.80 1.25 -7.86
C MET A 80 2.38 2.73 -7.89
N ALA A 81 3.21 3.60 -7.33
CA ALA A 81 2.83 4.98 -7.03
C ALA A 81 3.41 6.03 -7.99
N GLU A 82 4.40 5.67 -8.81
CA GLU A 82 5.03 6.61 -9.74
C GLU A 82 4.11 6.91 -10.94
N GLY A 83 3.60 8.15 -11.01
CA GLY A 83 2.64 8.55 -12.04
C GLY A 83 1.36 7.71 -11.96
N ASP A 84 1.01 7.06 -13.07
CA ASP A 84 -0.10 6.09 -13.14
C ASP A 84 0.30 4.67 -12.70
N GLY A 85 1.52 4.51 -12.19
CA GLY A 85 2.16 3.23 -11.90
C GLY A 85 2.95 2.67 -13.10
N ASP A 86 3.67 1.59 -12.85
CA ASP A 86 4.33 0.81 -13.88
C ASP A 86 3.26 0.11 -14.73
N PRO A 87 3.22 0.33 -16.04
CA PRO A 87 2.14 -0.14 -16.89
C PRO A 87 2.05 -1.66 -16.92
N LEU A 88 3.17 -2.37 -16.77
CA LEU A 88 3.16 -3.82 -16.77
C LEU A 88 2.61 -4.36 -15.44
N LEU A 89 3.02 -3.78 -14.32
CA LEU A 89 2.43 -4.10 -13.01
C LEU A 89 0.92 -3.80 -12.99
N MET A 90 0.50 -2.63 -13.49
CA MET A 90 -0.92 -2.28 -13.58
C MET A 90 -1.71 -3.24 -14.49
N ALA A 91 -1.11 -3.67 -15.60
CA ALA A 91 -1.71 -4.68 -16.47
C ALA A 91 -1.85 -6.04 -15.78
N MET A 92 -0.86 -6.45 -14.97
CA MET A 92 -0.97 -7.69 -14.17
C MET A 92 -2.07 -7.59 -13.12
N ILE A 93 -2.18 -6.47 -12.40
CA ILE A 93 -3.27 -6.23 -11.44
C ILE A 93 -4.63 -6.32 -12.13
N ARG A 94 -4.78 -5.72 -13.31
CA ARG A 94 -6.00 -5.84 -14.12
C ARG A 94 -6.27 -7.29 -14.53
N ALA A 95 -5.26 -8.02 -15.00
CA ALA A 95 -5.42 -9.41 -15.38
C ALA A 95 -5.83 -10.29 -14.18
N SER A 96 -5.25 -10.06 -13.00
CA SER A 96 -5.69 -10.70 -11.75
C SER A 96 -7.14 -10.37 -11.39
N HIS A 97 -7.55 -9.11 -11.51
CA HIS A 97 -8.94 -8.70 -11.29
C HIS A 97 -9.92 -9.41 -12.24
N LEU A 98 -9.53 -9.57 -13.50
CA LEU A 98 -10.31 -10.26 -14.53
C LEU A 98 -10.18 -11.79 -14.48
N GLN A 99 -9.37 -12.33 -13.57
CA GLN A 99 -9.04 -13.75 -13.49
C GLN A 99 -8.46 -14.31 -14.81
N ASP A 100 -7.75 -13.46 -15.57
CA ASP A 100 -7.12 -13.80 -16.84
C ASP A 100 -5.74 -14.44 -16.62
N GLY A 101 -5.75 -15.73 -16.29
CA GLY A 101 -4.52 -16.54 -16.12
C GLY A 101 -3.61 -16.58 -17.35
N PRO A 102 -4.15 -16.81 -18.57
CA PRO A 102 -3.37 -16.72 -19.81
C PRO A 102 -2.78 -15.32 -20.04
N GLY A 103 -3.53 -14.26 -19.74
CA GLY A 103 -3.04 -12.88 -19.76
C GLY A 103 -1.89 -12.66 -18.80
N LEU A 104 -2.02 -13.09 -17.54
CA LEU A 104 -0.94 -13.02 -16.55
C LEU A 104 0.34 -13.71 -17.01
N THR A 105 0.21 -14.90 -17.60
CA THR A 105 1.37 -15.64 -18.15
C THR A 105 2.07 -14.84 -19.24
N ARG A 106 1.32 -14.28 -20.20
CA ARG A 106 1.89 -13.44 -21.27
C ARG A 106 2.51 -12.15 -20.74
N LEU A 107 1.93 -11.55 -19.71
CA LEU A 107 2.49 -10.34 -19.08
C LEU A 107 3.78 -10.66 -18.31
N ALA A 108 3.87 -11.83 -17.67
CA ALA A 108 5.09 -12.27 -16.98
C ALA A 108 6.29 -12.35 -17.94
N GLU A 109 6.06 -12.78 -19.17
CA GLU A 109 7.04 -12.82 -20.25
C GLU A 109 7.47 -11.43 -20.77
N GLN A 110 6.84 -10.35 -20.31
CA GLN A 110 7.15 -8.96 -20.71
C GLN A 110 7.94 -8.16 -19.64
N VAL A 111 8.12 -8.69 -18.42
CA VAL A 111 8.91 -8.05 -17.35
C VAL A 111 10.37 -7.73 -17.75
N ALA A 112 10.68 -6.44 -17.89
CA ALA A 112 12.02 -5.97 -18.16
C ALA A 112 12.89 -5.92 -16.90
N CYS A 113 14.19 -6.19 -17.05
CA CYS A 113 15.17 -6.17 -15.95
C CYS A 113 15.91 -4.84 -15.81
N THR A 114 15.65 -3.89 -16.70
CA THR A 114 16.25 -2.57 -16.62
C THR A 114 15.64 -1.83 -15.44
N ARG A 115 16.49 -1.20 -14.63
CA ARG A 115 16.05 -0.20 -13.66
C ARG A 115 15.42 0.91 -14.49
N LYS A 116 14.09 1.00 -14.48
CA LYS A 116 13.39 2.22 -14.91
C LYS A 116 13.82 3.27 -13.87
N ALA A 117 14.94 3.93 -14.15
CA ALA A 117 15.34 5.10 -13.39
C ALA A 117 14.27 6.14 -13.67
N ALA A 118 13.56 6.57 -12.62
CA ALA A 118 12.67 7.73 -12.66
C ALA A 118 13.35 8.82 -13.51
N ARG A 119 12.67 9.24 -14.57
CA ARG A 119 13.09 10.38 -15.39
C ARG A 119 12.39 11.62 -14.90
#